data_AF-A0A9Y4U140-F1
#
_entry.id   AF-A0A9Y4U140-F1
#
_cell.length_a   1.000
_cell.length_b   1.000
_cell.length_c   1.000
_cell.angle_alpha   90.00
_cell.angle_beta   90.00
_cell.angle_gamma   90.00
#
_symmetry.space_group_name_H-M   'P 1'
#
loop_
_entity.id
_entity.type
_entity.pdbx_description
1 polymer ?
#
loop_
_entity_poly.entity_id
_entity_poly.type
_entity_poly.pdbx_seq_one_letter_code
_entity_poly.pdbx_strand_id
1 'polypeptide(L)'
;MIASPSSSSGLEVLLSTLQNPGDVASTLNILNVLDELLSAGTDRRIHYMISKGGSEALLTALVNHARTFSPDYNILLPLLHLLAKVGHRDRRIGMKAEDAGAVLLTLNLLRQNINHARRVAACLWVIQVFSSSVSAANLIGENHGLDVIYQLIPQYTTRNLHTIK
;
A
#
# COMPACT_ATOMS: atom_id res chain seq x y z
N MET A 1 22.82 26.95 20.87
CA MET A 1 22.99 26.23 19.59
C MET A 1 21.72 26.45 18.79
N ILE A 2 21.78 27.32 17.78
CA ILE A 2 20.61 27.62 16.93
C ILE A 2 20.50 26.48 15.93
N ALA A 3 19.44 25.68 16.03
CA ALA A 3 19.12 24.66 15.05
C ALA A 3 18.89 25.37 13.70
N SER A 4 19.74 25.05 12.73
CA SER A 4 19.52 25.39 11.32
C SER A 4 18.14 24.87 10.90
N PRO A 5 17.30 25.67 10.22
CA PRO A 5 16.04 25.18 9.70
C PRO A 5 16.37 24.05 8.74
N SER A 6 15.92 22.83 9.04
CA SER A 6 16.03 21.70 8.11
C SER A 6 15.31 22.09 6.83
N SER A 7 16.08 22.45 5.80
CA SER A 7 15.57 22.71 4.47
C SER A 7 14.88 21.44 3.99
N SER A 8 13.55 21.41 4.03
CA SER A 8 12.77 20.27 3.57
C SER A 8 13.08 20.04 2.11
N SER A 9 13.56 18.85 1.78
CA SER A 9 13.72 18.42 0.39
C SER A 9 12.37 18.44 -0.33
N GLY A 10 12.36 18.63 -1.65
CA GLY A 10 11.11 18.61 -2.44
C GLY A 10 10.31 17.32 -2.23
N LEU A 11 10.98 16.18 -1.98
CA LEU A 11 10.34 14.93 -1.63
C LEU A 11 9.61 14.98 -0.29
N GLU A 12 10.22 15.53 0.77
CA GLU A 12 9.56 15.68 2.08
C GLU A 12 8.34 16.59 2.00
N VAL A 13 8.36 17.61 1.14
CA VAL A 13 7.18 18.46 0.87
C VAL A 13 6.06 17.65 0.20
N LEU A 14 6.38 16.82 -0.80
CA LEU A 14 5.39 15.94 -1.43
C LEU A 14 4.80 14.94 -0.44
N LEU A 15 5.65 14.31 0.38
CA LEU A 15 5.22 13.31 1.37
C LEU A 15 4.37 13.91 2.49
N SER A 16 4.68 15.12 2.96
CA SER A 16 3.87 15.82 3.95
C SER A 16 2.55 16.31 3.37
N THR A 17 2.54 16.75 2.10
CA THR A 17 1.30 17.14 1.41
C THR A 17 0.39 15.92 1.22
N LEU A 18 0.94 14.76 0.83
CA LEU A 18 0.18 13.52 0.63
C LEU A 18 -0.54 13.02 1.90
N GLN A 19 0.04 13.29 3.07
CA GLN A 19 -0.56 12.89 4.36
C GLN A 19 -1.77 13.73 4.73
N ASN A 20 -1.87 14.95 4.20
CA ASN A 20 -3.01 15.81 4.45
C ASN A 20 -4.10 15.52 3.41
N PRO A 21 -5.37 15.42 3.82
CA PRO A 21 -6.47 15.24 2.88
C PRO A 21 -6.62 16.50 2.01
N GLY A 22 -5.96 16.49 0.85
CA GLY A 22 -6.10 17.47 -0.21
C GLY A 22 -7.26 17.14 -1.17
N ASP A 23 -7.37 17.90 -2.24
CA ASP A 23 -8.26 17.58 -3.34
C ASP A 23 -7.76 16.36 -4.13
N VAL A 24 -8.69 15.68 -4.80
CA VAL A 24 -8.42 14.44 -5.56
C VAL A 24 -7.32 14.64 -6.60
N ALA A 25 -7.30 15.78 -7.30
CA ALA A 25 -6.33 16.04 -8.36
C ALA A 25 -4.92 16.21 -7.78
N SER A 26 -4.77 16.97 -6.71
CA SER A 26 -3.46 17.12 -6.02
C SER A 26 -2.93 15.77 -5.53
N THR A 27 -3.76 14.96 -4.86
CA THR A 27 -3.35 13.63 -4.40
C THR A 27 -2.90 12.73 -5.55
N LEU A 28 -3.68 12.67 -6.65
CA LEU A 28 -3.30 11.87 -7.82
C LEU A 28 -2.02 12.35 -8.48
N ASN A 29 -1.82 13.67 -8.59
CA ASN A 29 -0.60 14.24 -9.15
C ASN A 29 0.63 13.85 -8.31
N ILE A 30 0.53 13.92 -6.98
CA ILE A 30 1.61 13.51 -6.09
C ILE A 30 1.90 12.01 -6.26
N LEU A 31 0.86 11.16 -6.27
CA LEU A 31 1.03 9.72 -6.46
C LEU A 31 1.68 9.38 -7.81
N ASN A 32 1.29 10.06 -8.89
CA ASN A 32 1.89 9.86 -10.21
C ASN A 32 3.38 10.28 -10.22
N VAL A 33 3.71 11.44 -9.64
CA VAL A 33 5.11 11.89 -9.52
C VAL A 33 5.93 10.88 -8.71
N LEU A 34 5.40 10.39 -7.60
CA LEU A 34 6.08 9.35 -6.81
C LEU A 34 6.24 8.05 -7.60
N ASP A 35 5.21 7.61 -8.33
CA ASP A 35 5.31 6.40 -9.15
C ASP A 35 6.38 6.53 -10.24
N GLU A 36 6.42 7.65 -10.96
CA GLU A 36 7.44 7.93 -11.96
C GLU A 36 8.84 7.96 -11.36
N LEU A 37 9.03 8.64 -10.22
CA LEU A 37 10.33 8.74 -9.55
C LEU A 37 10.89 7.38 -9.15
N LEU A 38 10.02 6.47 -8.68
CA LEU A 38 10.40 5.13 -8.22
C LEU A 38 10.51 4.13 -9.38
N SER A 39 9.68 4.27 -10.42
CA SER A 39 9.71 3.40 -11.62
C SER A 39 10.91 3.68 -12.52
N ALA A 40 11.30 4.95 -12.70
CA ALA A 40 12.50 5.34 -13.44
C ALA A 40 13.79 5.19 -12.60
N GLY A 41 13.65 4.84 -11.32
CA GLY A 41 14.73 4.77 -10.35
C GLY A 41 15.39 3.40 -10.24
N THR A 42 16.51 3.36 -9.53
CA THR A 42 17.00 2.12 -8.91
C THR A 42 16.41 1.99 -7.50
N ASP A 43 16.57 0.81 -6.88
CA ASP A 43 16.20 0.57 -5.48
C ASP A 43 16.75 1.63 -4.50
N ARG A 44 17.84 2.34 -4.86
CA ARG A 44 18.37 3.47 -4.10
C ARG A 44 17.35 4.59 -3.89
N ARG A 45 16.51 4.90 -4.88
CA ARG A 45 15.47 5.94 -4.75
C ARG A 45 14.36 5.51 -3.81
N ILE A 46 13.97 4.23 -3.87
CA ILE A 46 13.01 3.64 -2.93
C ILE A 46 13.58 3.72 -1.51
N HIS A 47 14.83 3.31 -1.30
CA HIS A 47 15.49 3.42 0.02
C HIS A 47 15.63 4.85 0.52
N TYR A 48 15.94 5.80 -0.36
CA TYR A 48 15.95 7.22 0.00
C TYR A 48 14.57 7.71 0.40
N MET A 49 13.52 7.35 -0.33
CA MET A 49 12.16 7.71 0.05
C MET A 49 11.74 7.10 1.39
N ILE A 50 12.12 5.83 1.65
CA ILE A 50 11.90 5.17 2.94
C ILE A 50 12.63 5.91 4.06
N SER A 51 13.88 6.33 3.86
CA SER A 51 14.64 7.07 4.89
C SER A 51 14.09 8.46 5.17
N LYS A 52 13.26 9.00 4.27
CA LYS A 52 12.49 10.23 4.44
C LYS A 52 11.06 10.03 4.98
N GLY A 53 10.73 8.83 5.44
CA GLY A 53 9.40 8.53 6.01
C GLY A 53 8.31 8.30 4.97
N GLY A 54 8.66 7.96 3.72
CA GLY A 54 7.70 7.79 2.65
C GLY A 54 6.73 6.62 2.86
N SER A 55 7.16 5.53 3.51
CA SER A 55 6.27 4.41 3.85
C SER A 55 5.17 4.85 4.81
N GLU A 56 5.55 5.57 5.88
CA GLU A 56 4.64 6.14 6.87
C GLU A 56 3.67 7.13 6.22
N ALA A 57 4.17 7.98 5.32
CA ALA A 57 3.34 8.93 4.57
C ALA A 57 2.28 8.23 3.72
N LEU A 58 2.67 7.16 2.99
CA LEU A 58 1.76 6.37 2.17
C LEU A 58 0.72 5.62 3.03
N LEU A 59 1.13 5.08 4.18
CA LEU A 59 0.22 4.39 5.10
C LEU A 59 -0.80 5.36 5.70
N THR A 60 -0.37 6.55 6.13
CA THR A 60 -1.28 7.60 6.63
C THR A 60 -2.26 8.03 5.54
N ALA A 61 -1.79 8.24 4.31
CA ALA A 61 -2.66 8.56 3.18
C ALA A 61 -3.68 7.45 2.91
N LEU A 62 -3.27 6.18 2.99
CA LEU A 62 -4.17 5.04 2.81
C LEU A 62 -5.28 5.08 3.85
N VAL A 63 -4.92 5.27 5.11
CA VAL A 63 -5.87 5.35 6.22
C VAL A 63 -6.86 6.50 6.03
N ASN A 64 -6.38 7.67 5.60
CA ASN A 64 -7.21 8.85 5.38
C ASN A 64 -8.23 8.63 4.23
N HIS A 65 -7.79 8.04 3.11
CA HIS A 65 -8.67 7.85 1.95
C HIS A 65 -9.58 6.62 2.07
N ALA A 66 -9.16 5.56 2.76
CA ALA A 66 -9.92 4.32 2.89
C ALA A 66 -10.95 4.30 4.03
N ARG A 67 -10.85 5.19 5.04
CA ARG A 67 -11.83 5.28 6.14
C ARG A 67 -13.16 5.96 5.78
N THR A 68 -13.33 6.36 4.52
CA THR A 68 -14.56 7.01 4.05
C THR A 68 -15.65 5.98 3.77
N PHE A 69 -16.93 6.39 3.88
CA PHE A 69 -18.08 5.52 3.59
C PHE A 69 -18.08 4.98 2.15
N SER A 70 -17.58 5.78 1.21
CA SER A 70 -17.41 5.41 -0.19
C SER A 70 -15.96 5.71 -0.62
N PRO A 71 -15.04 4.73 -0.48
CA PRO A 71 -13.65 4.94 -0.83
C PRO A 71 -13.44 5.22 -2.32
N ASP A 72 -12.65 6.25 -2.65
CA ASP A 72 -12.34 6.59 -4.03
C ASP A 72 -11.19 5.72 -4.57
N TYR A 73 -11.55 4.73 -5.40
CA TYR A 73 -10.60 3.81 -6.00
C TYR A 73 -9.71 4.42 -7.08
N ASN A 74 -9.99 5.64 -7.55
CA ASN A 74 -9.05 6.37 -8.39
C ASN A 74 -7.79 6.73 -7.60
N ILE A 75 -7.94 7.07 -6.32
CA ILE A 75 -6.82 7.35 -5.41
C ILE A 75 -6.25 6.07 -4.81
N LEU A 76 -7.14 5.16 -4.33
CA LEU A 76 -6.67 3.98 -3.60
C LEU A 76 -5.85 3.02 -4.45
N LEU A 77 -6.15 2.84 -5.74
CA LEU A 77 -5.41 1.90 -6.57
C LEU A 77 -3.93 2.32 -6.76
N PRO A 78 -3.60 3.54 -7.23
CA PRO A 78 -2.23 4.03 -7.28
C PRO A 78 -1.54 3.98 -5.91
N LEU A 79 -2.25 4.31 -4.85
CA LEU A 79 -1.70 4.31 -3.49
C LEU A 79 -1.34 2.91 -2.99
N LEU A 80 -2.22 1.92 -3.20
CA LEU A 80 -1.95 0.51 -2.87
C LEU A 80 -0.78 -0.05 -3.70
N HIS A 81 -0.70 0.28 -5.00
CA HIS A 81 0.42 -0.15 -5.83
C HIS A 81 1.76 0.45 -5.37
N LEU A 82 1.77 1.74 -5.03
CA LEU A 82 2.95 2.39 -4.46
C LEU A 82 3.35 1.77 -3.12
N LEU A 83 2.40 1.50 -2.24
CA LEU A 83 2.66 0.80 -0.98
C LEU A 83 3.29 -0.57 -1.20
N ALA A 84 2.77 -1.38 -2.13
CA ALA A 84 3.35 -2.66 -2.46
C ALA A 84 4.79 -2.50 -3.00
N LYS A 85 5.00 -1.58 -3.94
CA LYS A 85 6.32 -1.29 -4.53
C LYS A 85 7.35 -0.90 -3.47
N VAL A 86 6.99 0.01 -2.57
CA VAL A 86 7.88 0.53 -1.53
C VAL A 86 8.09 -0.50 -0.43
N GLY A 87 7.03 -1.18 -0.01
CA GLY A 87 7.08 -2.12 1.09
C GLY A 87 7.88 -3.39 0.77
N HIS A 88 8.04 -3.77 -0.50
CA HIS A 88 9.03 -4.79 -0.90
C HIS A 88 10.49 -4.41 -0.59
N ARG A 89 10.77 -3.14 -0.24
CA ARG A 89 12.09 -2.64 0.15
C ARG A 89 12.15 -2.08 1.58
N ASP A 90 11.01 -1.95 2.25
CA ASP A 90 10.93 -1.52 3.64
C ASP A 90 10.69 -2.72 4.57
N ARG A 91 11.77 -3.19 5.20
CA ARG A 91 11.74 -4.33 6.14
C ARG A 91 10.83 -4.10 7.36
N ARG A 92 10.47 -2.85 7.66
CA ARG A 92 9.63 -2.50 8.82
C ARG A 92 8.19 -2.18 8.41
N ILE A 93 7.82 -2.33 7.14
CA ILE A 93 6.51 -1.94 6.63
C ILE A 93 5.35 -2.62 7.38
N GLY A 94 5.48 -3.89 7.75
CA GLY A 94 4.44 -4.60 8.50
C GLY A 94 4.19 -3.98 9.89
N MET A 95 5.25 -3.63 10.63
CA MET A 95 5.11 -2.92 11.92
C MET A 95 4.53 -1.52 11.72
N LYS A 96 5.02 -0.76 10.74
CA LYS A 96 4.49 0.58 10.43
C LYS A 96 3.01 0.54 10.05
N ALA A 97 2.59 -0.48 9.30
CA ALA A 97 1.20 -0.66 8.90
C ALA A 97 0.30 -1.02 10.08
N GLU A 98 0.79 -1.77 11.05
CA GLU A 98 0.10 -2.07 12.29
C GLU A 98 -0.07 -0.80 13.13
N ASP A 99 1.02 -0.05 13.35
CA ASP A 99 1.02 1.23 14.07
C ASP A 99 0.05 2.24 13.44
N ALA A 100 -0.02 2.28 12.10
CA ALA A 100 -0.96 3.13 11.37
C ALA A 100 -2.41 2.63 11.36
N GLY A 101 -2.68 1.39 11.80
CA GLY A 101 -3.98 0.75 11.68
C GLY A 101 -4.38 0.41 10.23
N ALA A 102 -3.41 0.25 9.34
CA ALA A 102 -3.60 -0.03 7.93
C ALA A 102 -3.81 -1.51 7.62
N VAL A 103 -3.34 -2.43 8.48
CA VAL A 103 -3.41 -3.90 8.24
C VAL A 103 -4.85 -4.37 8.08
N LEU A 104 -5.68 -4.19 9.10
CA LEU A 104 -7.08 -4.61 9.08
C LEU A 104 -7.92 -3.78 8.11
N LEU A 105 -7.55 -2.51 7.91
CA LEU A 105 -8.19 -1.65 6.92
C LEU A 105 -8.05 -2.24 5.51
N THR A 106 -6.83 -2.62 5.10
CA THR A 106 -6.58 -3.26 3.81
C THR A 106 -7.26 -4.62 3.69
N LEU A 107 -7.32 -5.40 4.79
CA LEU A 107 -8.06 -6.65 4.79
C LEU A 107 -9.57 -6.45 4.57
N ASN A 108 -10.15 -5.40 5.17
CA ASN A 108 -11.54 -5.05 4.94
C ASN A 108 -11.79 -4.54 3.52
N LEU A 109 -10.86 -3.77 2.94
CA LEU A 109 -10.92 -3.41 1.52
C LEU A 109 -10.92 -4.67 0.63
N LEU A 110 -10.08 -5.67 0.92
CA LEU A 110 -10.07 -6.93 0.18
C LEU A 110 -11.46 -7.60 0.20
N ARG A 111 -12.05 -7.74 1.38
CA ARG A 111 -13.38 -8.35 1.57
C ARG A 111 -14.47 -7.68 0.76
N GLN A 112 -14.50 -6.35 0.79
CA GLN A 112 -15.51 -5.55 0.11
C GLN A 112 -15.40 -5.61 -1.42
N ASN A 113 -14.25 -6.04 -1.95
CA ASN A 113 -13.96 -5.97 -3.37
C ASN A 113 -13.76 -7.33 -4.04
N ILE A 114 -14.21 -8.44 -3.45
CA ILE A 114 -13.94 -9.79 -3.94
C ILE A 114 -14.28 -10.01 -5.44
N ASN A 115 -15.28 -9.28 -5.95
CA ASN A 115 -15.73 -9.33 -7.35
C ASN A 115 -14.96 -8.37 -8.30
N HIS A 116 -14.03 -7.57 -7.79
CA HIS A 116 -13.27 -6.58 -8.54
C HIS A 116 -11.80 -6.98 -8.64
N ALA A 117 -11.45 -7.81 -9.63
CA ALA A 117 -10.13 -8.43 -9.79
C ALA A 117 -8.95 -7.44 -9.62
N ARG A 118 -9.03 -6.23 -10.20
CA ARG A 118 -7.96 -5.22 -10.09
C ARG A 118 -7.78 -4.72 -8.65
N ARG A 119 -8.87 -4.50 -7.91
CA ARG A 119 -8.84 -4.02 -6.53
C ARG A 119 -8.39 -5.12 -5.57
N VAL A 120 -8.84 -6.35 -5.81
CA VAL A 120 -8.38 -7.54 -5.11
C VAL A 120 -6.87 -7.71 -5.23
N ALA A 121 -6.35 -7.68 -6.47
CA ALA A 121 -4.92 -7.82 -6.71
C ALA A 121 -4.10 -6.76 -5.96
N ALA A 122 -4.52 -5.49 -6.02
CA ALA A 122 -3.86 -4.41 -5.29
C ALA A 122 -3.86 -4.63 -3.78
N CYS A 123 -4.99 -5.06 -3.19
CA CYS A 123 -5.07 -5.35 -1.76
C CYS A 123 -4.19 -6.56 -1.38
N LEU A 124 -4.18 -7.61 -2.20
CA LEU A 124 -3.36 -8.80 -1.95
C LEU A 124 -1.85 -8.49 -1.98
N TRP A 125 -1.38 -7.66 -2.91
CA TRP A 125 0.02 -7.25 -2.94
C TRP A 125 0.44 -6.51 -1.66
N VAL A 126 -0.43 -5.64 -1.15
CA VAL A 126 -0.17 -4.92 0.10
C VAL A 126 -0.22 -5.86 1.31
N ILE A 127 -1.21 -6.76 1.38
CA ILE A 127 -1.31 -7.79 2.43
C ILE A 127 -0.07 -8.68 2.46
N GLN A 128 0.43 -9.09 1.29
CA GLN A 128 1.67 -9.87 1.17
C GLN A 128 2.85 -9.13 1.78
N VAL A 129 2.97 -7.83 1.50
CA VAL A 129 4.04 -6.98 2.01
C VAL A 129 3.92 -6.76 3.53
N PHE A 130 2.72 -6.54 4.06
CA PHE A 130 2.49 -6.41 5.50
C PHE A 130 2.82 -7.70 6.26
N SER A 131 2.56 -8.85 5.64
CA SER A 131 2.85 -10.18 6.19
C SER A 131 4.36 -10.48 6.35
N SER A 132 5.25 -9.54 6.01
CA SER A 132 6.66 -9.59 6.37
C SER A 132 6.92 -9.43 7.87
N SER A 133 5.95 -8.90 8.63
CA SER A 133 5.98 -8.83 10.10
C SER A 133 5.12 -9.93 10.70
N VAL A 134 5.63 -10.63 11.71
CA VAL A 134 4.88 -11.66 12.44
C VAL A 134 3.62 -11.07 13.08
N SER A 135 3.70 -9.88 13.65
CA SER A 135 2.57 -9.24 14.33
C SER A 135 1.44 -8.91 13.35
N ALA A 136 1.77 -8.29 12.20
CA ALA A 136 0.79 -8.01 11.15
C ALA A 136 0.21 -9.29 10.53
N ALA A 137 1.02 -10.33 10.33
CA ALA A 137 0.56 -11.62 9.83
C ALA A 137 -0.40 -12.31 10.82
N ASN A 138 -0.10 -12.28 12.12
CA ASN A 138 -0.99 -12.79 13.17
C ASN A 138 -2.32 -12.03 13.16
N LEU A 139 -2.27 -10.70 13.06
CA LEU A 139 -3.47 -9.87 13.03
C LEU A 139 -4.36 -10.20 11.82
N ILE A 140 -3.77 -10.45 10.65
CA ILE A 140 -4.49 -10.92 9.45
C ILE A 140 -5.12 -12.31 9.70
N GLY A 141 -4.36 -13.24 10.30
CA GLY A 141 -4.81 -14.59 10.58
C GLY A 141 -5.97 -14.65 11.58
N GLU A 142 -5.82 -13.99 12.73
CA GLU A 142 -6.85 -13.88 13.78
C GLU A 142 -8.14 -13.23 13.27
N ASN A 143 -8.01 -12.32 12.30
CA ASN A 143 -9.14 -11.68 11.66
C ASN A 143 -9.56 -12.42 10.39
N HIS A 144 -9.53 -13.75 10.32
CA HIS A 144 -10.10 -14.52 9.20
C HIS A 144 -9.59 -14.09 7.81
N GLY A 145 -8.33 -13.66 7.71
CA GLY A 145 -7.76 -13.21 6.44
C GLY A 145 -7.59 -14.34 5.43
N LEU A 146 -7.22 -15.52 5.91
CA LEU A 146 -7.07 -16.71 5.07
C LEU A 146 -8.39 -17.13 4.42
N ASP A 147 -9.52 -17.05 5.13
CA ASP A 147 -10.83 -17.42 4.61
C ASP A 147 -11.19 -16.61 3.35
N VAL A 148 -10.88 -15.31 3.36
CA VAL A 148 -11.10 -14.41 2.21
C VAL A 148 -10.15 -14.74 1.06
N ILE A 149 -8.89 -15.06 1.37
CA ILE A 149 -7.89 -15.41 0.35
C ILE A 149 -8.25 -16.75 -0.30
N TYR A 150 -8.70 -17.74 0.46
CA TYR A 150 -9.11 -19.04 -0.07
C TYR A 150 -10.30 -18.93 -1.01
N GLN A 151 -11.25 -18.03 -0.76
CA GLN A 151 -12.37 -17.78 -1.68
C GLN A 151 -11.92 -17.27 -3.05
N LEU A 152 -10.75 -16.62 -3.13
CA LEU A 152 -10.18 -16.12 -4.38
C LEU A 152 -9.41 -17.18 -5.17
N ILE A 153 -9.00 -18.27 -4.52
CA ILE A 153 -8.33 -19.38 -5.19
C ILE A 153 -9.42 -20.21 -5.89
N PRO A 154 -9.43 -20.28 -7.24
CA PRO A 154 -10.41 -21.07 -7.94
C PRO A 154 -10.32 -22.53 -7.47
N GLN A 155 -11.47 -23.12 -7.17
CA GLN A 155 -11.56 -24.57 -6.96
C GLN A 155 -10.99 -25.29 -8.18
N TYR A 156 -10.31 -26.43 -7.96
CA TYR A 156 -9.61 -27.21 -8.98
C TYR A 156 -10.32 -27.15 -10.34
N THR A 157 -9.70 -26.47 -11.30
CA THR A 157 -10.28 -26.25 -12.63
C THR A 157 -9.30 -26.73 -13.69
N THR A 158 -9.80 -27.54 -14.62
CA THR A 158 -9.02 -28.02 -15.77
C THR A 158 -8.91 -26.98 -16.89
N ARG A 159 -9.50 -25.79 -16.71
CA ARG A 159 -9.67 -24.77 -17.76
C ARG A 159 -8.35 -24.19 -18.30
N ASN A 160 -7.27 -24.26 -17.52
CA ASN A 160 -5.92 -23.84 -17.92
C ASN A 160 -4.94 -25.02 -18.00
N LEU A 161 -5.42 -26.27 -17.99
CA LEU A 161 -4.57 -27.42 -18.23
C LEU A 161 -4.37 -27.58 -19.74
N HIS A 162 -3.11 -27.56 -20.17
CA HIS A 162 -2.75 -27.92 -21.53
C HIS A 162 -2.11 -29.29 -21.53
N THR A 163 -2.56 -30.17 -22.43
CA THR A 163 -1.93 -31.47 -22.64
C THR A 163 -0.53 -31.26 -23.18
N ILE A 164 0.48 -31.69 -22.43
CA ILE A 164 1.85 -31.81 -22.92
C ILE A 164 1.86 -33.01 -23.87
N LYS A 165 2.19 -32.77 -25.15
CA LYS A 165 2.34 -33.82 -26.18
C LYS A 165 3.74 -34.41 -26.14
#